data_AF-J3I1Z8-F1
#
_entry.id   AF-J3I1Z8-F1
#
_cell.length_a   1.000
_cell.length_b   1.000
_cell.length_c   1.000
_cell.angle_alpha   90.00
_cell.angle_beta   90.00
_cell.angle_gamma   90.00
#
_symmetry.space_group_name_H-M   'P 1'
#
loop_
_entity.id
_entity.type
_entity.pdbx_description
1 polymer ?
#
loop_
_entity_poly.entity_id
_entity_poly.type
_entity_poly.pdbx_seq_one_letter_code
_entity_poly.pdbx_strand_id
1 'polypeptide(L)'
;MTEDAVASTRRFTLASLIALLLSLVVWTGIFGRVSDAGLRFDKDILYVYLCGVEYAGQASHDPQDRLTDYLVAASTHEHYVYRAKMRSAYCNNYLFTSLSMYVAGKVQSSLGLTDPARDFPEFLFHAMRWGVMLSGALLAFVCFVIVFSTARVPLVLPLFGAVALAALFYWVVPTPNISWSLYQQTPVPPAPIVSLHRTFWLGLHTWINPTGAFSPFSIFPRCLCAMITFAAFALRWSGRGGLAYWAPIAVSFVHQSEAPILLGVMIACDLVRQPKVLLRPAYFVPILATVALTALRERMFSIMGYSWVTAAIIVAALIGIAALAFAIPRVRQAAVSVWSMVDRLRVRWFEHLSLTVSDTVVILLGWVAVVVLCYVLSRHDQVYRVGYLWSELYPRYVGLFQLPVFTGLIYAAWPWVLKKRVTATRDAMVGVSCLMLVLAGILWLRPWIPETALVAEARAYDVQVRQQHYVQSEASFSVTETPWYYLMLRDAYLGGKGFDAYFSRN
;
A
#
# COMPACT_ATOMS: atom_id res chain seq x y z
N MET A 1 37.97 14.04 -21.52
CA MET A 1 36.51 14.27 -21.33
C MET A 1 35.78 13.97 -22.63
N THR A 2 35.96 12.75 -23.15
CA THR A 2 35.74 12.42 -24.57
C THR A 2 35.21 10.98 -24.64
N GLU A 3 34.17 10.76 -25.46
CA GLU A 3 33.35 9.53 -25.62
C GLU A 3 32.49 9.04 -24.44
N ASP A 4 32.97 9.05 -23.19
CA ASP A 4 32.18 8.56 -22.03
C ASP A 4 30.96 9.43 -21.68
N ALA A 5 30.98 10.72 -22.06
CA ALA A 5 29.86 11.63 -21.81
C ALA A 5 28.65 11.33 -22.73
N VAL A 6 28.90 10.82 -23.93
CA VAL A 6 27.83 10.55 -24.93
C VAL A 6 27.17 9.20 -24.64
N ALA A 7 27.91 8.19 -24.15
CA ALA A 7 27.35 6.92 -23.68
C ALA A 7 26.38 7.09 -22.48
N SER A 8 26.51 8.19 -21.71
CA SER A 8 25.63 8.51 -20.58
C SER A 8 24.20 8.94 -20.98
N THR A 9 23.92 9.09 -22.28
CA THR A 9 22.60 9.56 -22.77
C THR A 9 21.62 8.45 -23.15
N ARG A 10 22.07 7.21 -23.39
CA ARG A 10 21.14 6.08 -23.67
C ARG A 10 20.44 5.65 -22.39
N ARG A 11 19.16 6.02 -22.28
CA ARG A 11 18.31 5.78 -21.11
C ARG A 11 17.77 4.35 -21.03
N PHE A 12 17.64 3.67 -22.16
CA PHE A 12 17.18 2.29 -22.22
C PHE A 12 18.26 1.40 -22.82
N THR A 13 18.71 0.41 -22.05
CA THR A 13 19.77 -0.52 -22.42
C THR A 13 19.24 -1.94 -22.49
N LEU A 14 19.96 -2.87 -23.12
CA LEU A 14 19.62 -4.29 -23.09
C LEU A 14 19.49 -4.81 -21.64
N ALA A 15 20.34 -4.34 -20.73
CA ALA A 15 20.24 -4.67 -19.30
C ALA A 15 18.92 -4.18 -18.68
N SER A 16 18.42 -3.01 -19.11
CA SER A 16 17.13 -2.47 -18.65
C SER A 16 15.97 -3.32 -19.15
N LEU A 17 16.04 -3.78 -20.40
CA LEU A 17 15.04 -4.69 -20.97
C LEU A 17 15.03 -6.05 -20.24
N ILE A 18 16.20 -6.64 -20.00
CA ILE A 18 16.32 -7.89 -19.24
C ILE A 18 15.74 -7.72 -17.83
N ALA A 19 16.13 -6.66 -17.12
CA ALA A 19 15.62 -6.37 -15.78
C ALA A 19 14.09 -6.19 -15.78
N LEU A 20 13.55 -5.47 -16.75
CA LEU A 20 12.10 -5.30 -16.94
C LEU A 20 11.39 -6.64 -17.13
N LEU A 21 11.82 -7.45 -18.10
CA LEU A 21 11.17 -8.71 -18.44
C LEU A 21 11.24 -9.70 -17.27
N LEU A 22 12.40 -9.86 -16.64
CA LEU A 22 12.56 -10.76 -15.49
C LEU A 22 11.75 -10.29 -14.28
N SER A 23 11.72 -8.97 -14.01
CA SER A 23 10.89 -8.41 -12.94
C SER A 23 9.40 -8.69 -13.18
N LEU A 24 8.92 -8.56 -14.42
CA LEU A 24 7.53 -8.85 -14.77
C LEU A 24 7.17 -10.33 -14.62
N VAL A 25 8.05 -11.23 -15.08
CA VAL A 25 7.83 -12.68 -14.98
C VAL A 25 7.79 -13.13 -13.53
N VAL A 26 8.75 -12.68 -12.71
CA VAL A 26 8.77 -12.99 -11.28
C VAL A 26 7.56 -12.36 -10.60
N TRP A 27 7.31 -11.07 -10.78
CA TRP A 27 6.17 -10.37 -10.18
C TRP A 27 4.84 -11.07 -10.45
N THR A 28 4.55 -11.34 -11.72
CA THR A 28 3.31 -12.01 -12.13
C THR A 28 3.21 -13.41 -11.53
N GLY A 29 4.34 -14.14 -11.46
CA GLY A 29 4.40 -15.44 -10.82
C GLY A 29 4.08 -15.36 -9.32
N ILE A 30 4.70 -14.45 -8.57
CA ILE A 30 4.41 -14.27 -7.14
C ILE A 30 2.97 -13.86 -6.95
N PHE A 31 2.53 -12.83 -7.65
CA PHE A 31 1.19 -12.26 -7.51
C PHE A 31 0.10 -13.29 -7.84
N GLY A 32 0.29 -14.10 -8.90
CA GLY A 32 -0.61 -15.19 -9.24
C GLY A 32 -0.66 -16.28 -8.15
N ARG A 33 0.49 -16.67 -7.59
CA ARG A 33 0.54 -17.65 -6.49
C ARG A 33 -0.15 -17.16 -5.23
N VAL A 34 0.05 -15.89 -4.88
CA VAL A 34 -0.59 -15.26 -3.73
C VAL A 34 -2.09 -15.11 -3.98
N SER A 35 -2.49 -14.82 -5.21
CA SER A 35 -3.90 -14.79 -5.61
C SER A 35 -4.56 -16.15 -5.41
N ASP A 36 -3.97 -17.22 -5.93
CA ASP A 36 -4.56 -18.57 -5.82
C ASP A 36 -4.64 -19.08 -4.37
N ALA A 37 -3.65 -18.74 -3.53
CA ALA A 37 -3.65 -19.13 -2.12
C ALA A 37 -4.50 -18.20 -1.23
N GLY A 38 -4.61 -16.93 -1.60
CA GLY A 38 -5.19 -15.87 -0.78
C GLY A 38 -6.62 -15.47 -1.15
N LEU A 39 -7.10 -15.77 -2.36
CA LEU A 39 -8.47 -15.47 -2.80
C LEU A 39 -9.48 -16.51 -2.31
N ARG A 40 -9.42 -16.84 -1.03
CA ARG A 40 -10.44 -17.61 -0.33
C ARG A 40 -11.43 -16.65 0.29
N PHE A 41 -12.44 -16.22 -0.48
CA PHE A 41 -13.48 -15.26 -0.09
C PHE A 41 -13.07 -14.37 1.10
N ASP A 42 -11.97 -13.63 0.98
CA ASP A 42 -11.48 -12.84 2.11
C ASP A 42 -12.39 -11.61 2.26
N LYS A 43 -12.74 -11.27 3.50
CA LYS A 43 -13.64 -10.16 3.79
C LYS A 43 -13.16 -8.81 3.28
N ASP A 44 -11.85 -8.55 3.20
CA ASP A 44 -11.34 -7.29 2.64
C ASP A 44 -11.52 -7.30 1.13
N ILE A 45 -11.28 -8.44 0.46
CA ILE A 45 -11.43 -8.59 -0.99
C ILE A 45 -12.90 -8.52 -1.41
N LEU A 46 -13.81 -9.20 -0.70
CA LEU A 46 -15.25 -9.12 -0.94
C LEU A 46 -15.77 -7.69 -0.76
N TYR A 47 -15.32 -7.00 0.28
CA TYR A 47 -15.68 -5.60 0.51
C TYR A 47 -15.18 -4.69 -0.62
N VAL A 48 -13.94 -4.86 -1.08
CA VAL A 48 -13.40 -4.10 -2.23
C VAL A 48 -14.21 -4.39 -3.50
N TYR A 49 -14.63 -5.64 -3.72
CA TYR A 49 -15.51 -6.00 -4.84
C TYR A 49 -16.88 -5.30 -4.72
N LEU A 50 -17.50 -5.33 -3.54
CA LEU A 50 -18.78 -4.66 -3.26
C LEU A 50 -18.72 -3.16 -3.56
N CYS A 51 -17.68 -2.47 -3.11
CA CYS A 51 -17.52 -1.05 -3.44
C CYS A 51 -17.48 -0.81 -4.96
N GLY A 52 -16.88 -1.73 -5.74
CA GLY A 52 -16.87 -1.67 -7.20
C GLY A 52 -18.25 -1.77 -7.82
N VAL A 53 -19.09 -2.68 -7.29
CA VAL A 53 -20.50 -2.86 -7.69
C VAL A 53 -21.32 -1.60 -7.36
N GLU A 54 -21.09 -0.99 -6.20
CA GLU A 54 -21.75 0.27 -5.80
C GLU A 54 -21.34 1.45 -6.67
N TYR A 55 -20.04 1.60 -7.01
CA TYR A 55 -19.59 2.67 -7.91
C TYR A 55 -20.22 2.61 -9.28
N ALA A 56 -20.44 1.40 -9.78
CA ALA A 56 -21.07 1.21 -11.06
C ALA A 56 -22.59 1.39 -11.04
N GLY A 57 -23.17 1.70 -9.87
CA GLY A 57 -24.61 1.89 -9.69
C GLY A 57 -25.41 0.59 -9.75
N GLN A 58 -24.77 -0.58 -9.65
CA GLN A 58 -25.46 -1.87 -9.66
C GLN A 58 -26.04 -2.23 -8.28
N ALA A 59 -25.51 -1.66 -7.20
CA ALA A 59 -26.05 -1.78 -5.85
C ALA A 59 -26.15 -0.41 -5.17
N SER A 60 -27.13 -0.23 -4.28
CA SER A 60 -27.17 0.93 -3.38
C SER A 60 -26.20 0.74 -2.21
N HIS A 61 -25.79 1.85 -1.59
CA HIS A 61 -24.93 1.82 -0.40
C HIS A 61 -25.71 1.47 0.89
N ASP A 62 -27.04 1.56 0.85
CA ASP A 62 -27.94 1.32 1.99
C ASP A 62 -27.72 -0.01 2.72
N PRO A 63 -27.37 -1.14 2.08
CA PRO A 63 -27.07 -2.38 2.79
C PRO A 63 -25.89 -2.26 3.77
N GLN A 64 -24.86 -1.46 3.45
CA GLN A 64 -23.73 -1.23 4.35
C GLN A 64 -24.11 -0.35 5.55
N ASP A 65 -25.01 0.61 5.34
CA ASP A 65 -25.55 1.42 6.43
C ASP A 65 -26.47 0.57 7.32
N ARG A 66 -27.34 -0.26 6.74
CA ARG A 66 -28.15 -1.24 7.48
C ARG A 66 -27.32 -2.24 8.26
N LEU A 67 -26.19 -2.70 7.72
CA LEU A 67 -25.25 -3.54 8.46
C LEU A 67 -24.76 -2.85 9.73
N THR A 68 -24.43 -1.56 9.62
CA THR A 68 -24.01 -0.76 10.76
C THR A 68 -25.12 -0.70 11.81
N ASP A 69 -26.36 -0.44 11.39
CA ASP A 69 -27.51 -0.39 12.30
C ASP A 69 -27.79 -1.73 12.98
N TYR A 70 -27.74 -2.84 12.22
CA TYR A 70 -27.88 -4.19 12.77
C TYR A 70 -26.82 -4.47 13.84
N LEU A 71 -25.56 -4.09 13.60
CA LEU A 71 -24.49 -4.31 14.57
C LEU A 71 -24.57 -3.40 15.78
N VAL A 72 -25.04 -2.16 15.61
CA VAL A 72 -25.31 -1.25 16.74
C VAL A 72 -26.42 -1.84 17.63
N ALA A 73 -27.45 -2.44 17.03
CA ALA A 73 -28.55 -3.04 17.77
C ALA A 73 -28.20 -4.39 18.40
N ALA A 74 -27.42 -5.23 17.71
CA ALA A 74 -27.22 -6.64 18.08
C ALA A 74 -25.85 -6.95 18.69
N SER A 75 -24.85 -6.07 18.60
CA SER A 75 -23.48 -6.36 19.05
C SER A 75 -23.09 -5.59 20.30
N THR A 76 -22.68 -6.31 21.33
CA THR A 76 -22.01 -5.76 22.53
C THR A 76 -20.54 -5.41 22.29
N HIS A 77 -20.02 -5.68 21.09
CA HIS A 77 -18.62 -5.50 20.74
C HIS A 77 -18.41 -4.21 19.94
N GLU A 78 -18.03 -3.13 20.63
CA GLU A 78 -17.80 -1.80 20.02
C GLU A 78 -16.86 -1.82 18.81
N HIS A 79 -15.92 -2.77 18.77
CA HIS A 79 -14.97 -2.92 17.68
C HIS A 79 -15.63 -3.37 16.36
N TYR A 80 -16.68 -4.21 16.38
CA TYR A 80 -17.41 -4.60 15.17
C TYR A 80 -18.22 -3.44 14.62
N VAL A 81 -18.88 -2.69 15.50
CA VAL A 81 -19.60 -1.46 15.15
C VAL A 81 -18.65 -0.44 14.53
N TYR A 82 -17.48 -0.21 15.15
CA TYR A 82 -16.46 0.69 14.61
C TYR A 82 -16.00 0.26 13.23
N ARG A 83 -15.72 -1.03 13.01
CA ARG A 83 -15.25 -1.55 11.73
C ARG A 83 -16.31 -1.47 10.63
N ALA A 84 -17.58 -1.76 10.94
CA ALA A 84 -18.67 -1.60 9.99
C ALA A 84 -18.85 -0.14 9.58
N LYS A 85 -18.82 0.80 10.55
CA LYS A 85 -18.81 2.25 10.30
C LYS A 85 -17.64 2.68 9.42
N MET A 86 -16.44 2.18 9.70
CA MET A 86 -15.27 2.42 8.87
C MET A 86 -15.54 1.96 7.43
N ARG A 87 -15.96 0.71 7.22
CA ARG A 87 -16.15 0.15 5.88
C ARG A 87 -17.27 0.83 5.09
N SER A 88 -18.43 1.11 5.67
CA SER A 88 -19.45 1.95 5.02
C SER A 88 -18.84 3.29 4.56
N ALA A 89 -18.08 3.97 5.43
CA ALA A 89 -17.47 5.25 5.07
C ALA A 89 -16.29 5.16 4.06
N TYR A 90 -15.61 4.01 3.94
CA TYR A 90 -14.33 3.87 3.23
C TYR A 90 -14.42 3.26 1.84
N CYS A 91 -15.60 3.07 1.26
CA CYS A 91 -15.64 2.49 -0.09
C CYS A 91 -14.81 3.31 -1.09
N ASN A 92 -14.66 4.62 -0.89
CA ASN A 92 -13.92 5.54 -1.77
C ASN A 92 -12.41 5.41 -1.71
N ASN A 93 -11.89 4.59 -0.79
CA ASN A 93 -10.46 4.43 -0.55
C ASN A 93 -9.75 3.57 -1.60
N TYR A 94 -10.48 2.68 -2.27
CA TYR A 94 -9.93 1.59 -3.10
C TYR A 94 -10.41 1.61 -4.56
N LEU A 95 -10.68 2.80 -5.12
CA LEU A 95 -11.40 2.96 -6.38
C LEU A 95 -10.82 2.11 -7.53
N PHE A 96 -9.50 2.16 -7.74
CA PHE A 96 -8.84 1.47 -8.85
C PHE A 96 -9.04 -0.05 -8.79
N THR A 97 -8.75 -0.68 -7.65
CA THR A 97 -8.88 -2.13 -7.51
C THR A 97 -10.35 -2.56 -7.53
N SER A 98 -11.24 -1.81 -6.87
CA SER A 98 -12.68 -2.07 -6.82
C SER A 98 -13.29 -2.07 -8.23
N LEU A 99 -12.98 -1.05 -9.04
CA LEU A 99 -13.47 -0.97 -10.41
C LEU A 99 -12.86 -2.04 -11.33
N SER A 100 -11.57 -2.36 -11.16
CA SER A 100 -10.91 -3.42 -11.95
C SER A 100 -11.60 -4.77 -11.74
N MET A 101 -11.95 -5.06 -10.50
CA MET A 101 -12.75 -6.18 -10.06
C MET A 101 -14.14 -6.22 -10.70
N TYR A 102 -14.89 -5.13 -10.59
CA TYR A 102 -16.21 -5.02 -11.21
C TYR A 102 -16.16 -5.21 -12.74
N VAL A 103 -15.21 -4.54 -13.41
CA VAL A 103 -15.01 -4.64 -14.86
C VAL A 103 -14.67 -6.08 -15.26
N ALA A 104 -13.79 -6.77 -14.54
CA ALA A 104 -13.50 -8.17 -14.80
C ALA A 104 -14.77 -9.03 -14.72
N GLY A 105 -15.61 -8.80 -13.70
CA GLY A 105 -16.91 -9.45 -13.55
C GLY A 105 -17.87 -9.20 -14.73
N LYS A 106 -17.95 -7.96 -15.22
CA LYS A 106 -18.79 -7.62 -16.39
C LYS A 106 -18.27 -8.24 -17.67
N VAL A 107 -16.96 -8.21 -17.89
CA VAL A 107 -16.33 -8.77 -19.09
C VAL A 107 -16.59 -10.27 -19.15
N GLN A 108 -16.32 -11.03 -18.08
CA GLN A 108 -16.55 -12.48 -18.09
C GLN A 108 -18.02 -12.86 -18.34
N SER A 109 -18.95 -12.08 -17.78
CA SER A 109 -20.39 -12.33 -17.95
C SER A 109 -20.84 -11.99 -19.38
N SER A 110 -20.35 -10.88 -19.94
CA SER A 110 -20.65 -10.48 -21.32
C SER A 110 -20.11 -11.46 -22.37
N LEU A 111 -18.99 -12.12 -22.05
CA LEU A 111 -18.39 -13.16 -22.90
C LEU A 111 -19.02 -14.54 -22.69
N GLY A 112 -19.99 -14.67 -21.77
CA GLY A 112 -20.63 -15.95 -21.46
C GLY A 112 -19.72 -16.97 -20.78
N LEU A 113 -18.60 -16.53 -20.17
CA LEU A 113 -17.67 -17.41 -19.47
C LEU A 113 -18.27 -17.91 -18.14
N THR A 114 -18.98 -17.02 -17.44
CA THR A 114 -19.71 -17.33 -16.21
C THR A 114 -21.03 -16.56 -16.18
N ASP A 115 -22.03 -17.14 -15.51
CA ASP A 115 -23.35 -16.52 -15.33
C ASP A 115 -23.69 -16.53 -13.83
N PRO A 116 -23.78 -15.35 -13.17
CA PRO A 116 -24.10 -15.30 -11.76
C PRO A 116 -25.43 -15.99 -11.44
N ALA A 117 -26.42 -15.95 -12.34
CA ALA A 117 -27.72 -16.58 -12.13
C ALA A 117 -27.65 -18.13 -12.14
N ARG A 118 -26.66 -18.72 -12.81
CA ARG A 118 -26.44 -20.17 -12.86
C ARG A 118 -25.52 -20.64 -11.75
N ASP A 119 -24.39 -19.95 -11.56
CA ASP A 119 -23.36 -20.30 -10.59
C ASP A 119 -22.69 -19.04 -10.05
N PHE A 120 -23.35 -18.40 -9.09
CA PHE A 120 -22.82 -17.21 -8.42
C PHE A 120 -21.44 -17.42 -7.76
N PRO A 121 -21.17 -18.54 -7.05
CA PRO A 121 -19.86 -18.78 -6.45
C PRO A 121 -18.71 -18.81 -7.47
N GLU A 122 -18.91 -19.51 -8.59
CA GLU A 122 -17.93 -19.56 -9.68
C GLU A 122 -17.73 -18.17 -10.31
N PHE A 123 -18.82 -17.48 -10.64
CA PHE A 123 -18.78 -16.11 -11.16
C PHE A 123 -17.97 -15.18 -10.24
N LEU A 124 -18.29 -15.18 -8.94
CA LEU A 124 -17.68 -14.26 -7.98
C LEU A 124 -16.19 -14.57 -7.79
N PHE A 125 -15.83 -15.85 -7.69
CA PHE A 125 -14.43 -16.27 -7.61
C PHE A 125 -13.62 -15.74 -8.80
N HIS A 126 -14.12 -15.95 -10.02
CA HIS A 126 -13.44 -15.47 -11.23
C HIS A 126 -13.40 -13.94 -11.33
N ALA A 127 -14.48 -13.24 -10.95
CA ALA A 127 -14.51 -11.78 -10.96
C ALA A 127 -13.40 -11.19 -10.08
N MET A 128 -13.27 -11.72 -8.86
CA MET A 128 -12.23 -11.29 -7.93
C MET A 128 -10.84 -11.70 -8.41
N ARG A 129 -10.65 -12.95 -8.85
CA ARG A 129 -9.34 -13.45 -9.33
C ARG A 129 -8.83 -12.63 -10.50
N TRP A 130 -9.63 -12.50 -11.55
CA TRP A 130 -9.24 -11.73 -12.72
C TRP A 130 -9.13 -10.24 -12.43
N GLY A 131 -9.98 -9.69 -11.56
CA GLY A 131 -9.90 -8.30 -11.13
C GLY A 131 -8.60 -7.94 -10.38
N VAL A 132 -8.24 -8.78 -9.42
CA VAL A 132 -6.99 -8.66 -8.65
C VAL A 132 -5.79 -8.83 -9.57
N MET A 133 -5.78 -9.88 -10.40
CA MET A 133 -4.71 -10.11 -11.37
C MET A 133 -4.58 -8.96 -12.38
N LEU A 134 -5.68 -8.45 -12.92
CA LEU A 134 -5.69 -7.34 -13.87
C LEU A 134 -5.12 -6.08 -13.24
N SER A 135 -5.62 -5.68 -12.07
CA SER A 135 -5.14 -4.47 -11.38
C SER A 135 -3.66 -4.59 -10.98
N GLY A 136 -3.24 -5.74 -10.45
CA GLY A 136 -1.86 -5.99 -10.04
C GLY A 136 -0.87 -6.07 -11.20
N ALA A 137 -1.18 -6.87 -12.23
CA ALA A 137 -0.30 -7.07 -13.38
C ALA A 137 -0.21 -5.81 -14.25
N LEU A 138 -1.33 -5.13 -14.51
CA LEU A 138 -1.34 -3.90 -15.30
C LEU A 138 -0.55 -2.79 -14.61
N LEU A 139 -0.77 -2.59 -13.31
CA LEU A 139 -0.05 -1.56 -12.58
C LEU A 139 1.44 -1.87 -12.48
N ALA A 140 1.81 -3.13 -12.22
CA ALA A 140 3.20 -3.54 -12.19
C ALA A 140 3.88 -3.38 -13.55
N PHE A 141 3.18 -3.71 -14.64
CA PHE A 141 3.67 -3.47 -16.00
C PHE A 141 3.99 -2.01 -16.23
N VAL A 142 3.02 -1.11 -15.98
CA VAL A 142 3.21 0.34 -16.14
C VAL A 142 4.35 0.84 -15.25
N CYS A 143 4.37 0.46 -13.97
CA CYS A 143 5.39 0.91 -13.02
C CYS A 143 6.79 0.41 -13.40
N PHE A 144 6.97 -0.86 -13.75
CA PHE A 144 8.27 -1.38 -14.16
C PHE A 144 8.75 -0.78 -15.48
N VAL A 145 7.84 -0.55 -16.44
CA VAL A 145 8.18 0.20 -17.66
C VAL A 145 8.70 1.57 -17.29
N ILE A 146 8.03 2.32 -16.41
CA ILE A 146 8.51 3.63 -15.94
C ILE A 146 9.88 3.50 -15.25
N VAL A 147 10.04 2.55 -14.32
CA VAL A 147 11.28 2.32 -13.57
C VAL A 147 12.44 2.09 -14.52
N PHE A 148 12.36 1.11 -15.41
CA PHE A 148 13.49 0.69 -16.24
C PHE A 148 13.65 1.49 -17.54
N SER A 149 12.62 2.16 -18.05
CA SER A 149 12.75 3.09 -19.19
C SER A 149 13.32 4.45 -18.80
N THR A 150 13.18 4.84 -17.53
CA THR A 150 13.68 6.13 -17.05
C THR A 150 14.95 6.01 -16.23
N ALA A 151 15.30 4.81 -15.74
CA ALA A 151 16.53 4.56 -14.99
C ALA A 151 17.77 5.01 -15.77
N ARG A 152 18.65 5.77 -15.10
CA ARG A 152 20.01 5.98 -15.60
C ARG A 152 20.81 4.70 -15.42
N VAL A 153 21.81 4.45 -16.27
CA VAL A 153 22.64 3.23 -16.23
C VAL A 153 23.10 2.83 -14.81
N PRO A 154 23.60 3.75 -13.95
CA PRO A 154 24.02 3.39 -12.60
C PRO A 154 22.90 2.95 -11.65
N LEU A 155 21.64 3.23 -11.98
CA LEU A 155 20.46 2.89 -11.18
C LEU A 155 19.86 1.54 -11.56
N VAL A 156 20.14 1.01 -12.76
CA VAL A 156 19.51 -0.23 -13.26
C VAL A 156 19.77 -1.41 -12.33
N LEU A 157 21.04 -1.63 -11.94
CA LEU A 157 21.39 -2.74 -11.05
C LEU A 157 20.77 -2.57 -9.64
N PRO A 158 20.87 -1.42 -8.96
CA PRO A 158 20.20 -1.20 -7.68
C PRO A 158 18.68 -1.41 -7.72
N LEU A 159 18.01 -0.90 -8.75
CA LEU A 159 16.56 -1.07 -8.92
C LEU A 159 16.20 -2.54 -9.14
N PHE A 160 16.93 -3.23 -10.02
CA PHE A 160 16.71 -4.64 -10.30
C PHE A 160 17.02 -5.54 -9.09
N GLY A 161 18.13 -5.26 -8.41
CA GLY A 161 18.52 -5.93 -7.18
C GLY A 161 17.51 -5.74 -6.04
N ALA A 162 16.90 -4.56 -5.92
CA ALA A 162 15.86 -4.31 -4.93
C ALA A 162 14.62 -5.20 -5.15
N VAL A 163 14.17 -5.32 -6.41
CA VAL A 163 13.06 -6.22 -6.77
C VAL A 163 13.43 -7.67 -6.47
N ALA A 164 14.64 -8.09 -6.84
CA ALA A 164 15.10 -9.45 -6.61
C ALA A 164 15.23 -9.81 -5.11
N LEU A 165 15.77 -8.90 -4.30
CA LEU A 165 15.86 -9.09 -2.85
C LEU A 165 14.49 -9.13 -2.19
N ALA A 166 13.59 -8.21 -2.56
CA ALA A 166 12.23 -8.22 -2.02
C ALA A 166 11.50 -9.52 -2.41
N ALA A 167 11.63 -9.97 -3.65
CA ALA A 167 11.05 -11.24 -4.11
C ALA A 167 11.63 -12.43 -3.36
N LEU A 168 12.95 -12.48 -3.19
CA LEU A 168 13.63 -13.53 -2.43
C LEU A 168 13.16 -13.56 -0.98
N PHE A 169 13.12 -12.41 -0.30
CA PHE A 169 12.69 -12.34 1.09
C PHE A 169 11.22 -12.69 1.27
N TYR A 170 10.35 -12.27 0.34
CA TYR A 170 8.95 -12.68 0.38
C TYR A 170 8.77 -14.20 0.36
N TRP A 171 9.61 -14.91 -0.38
CA TRP A 171 9.54 -16.37 -0.52
C TRP A 171 10.27 -17.16 0.56
N VAL A 172 11.43 -16.69 0.99
CA VAL A 172 12.34 -17.49 1.84
C VAL A 172 12.24 -17.10 3.30
N VAL A 173 11.94 -15.84 3.60
CA VAL A 173 11.89 -15.35 4.98
C VAL A 173 10.47 -15.56 5.50
N PRO A 174 10.28 -16.28 6.63
CA PRO A 174 8.97 -16.44 7.25
C PRO A 174 8.32 -15.08 7.51
N THR A 175 7.00 -15.00 7.32
CA THR A 175 6.26 -13.79 7.62
C THR A 175 6.30 -13.54 9.13
N PRO A 176 6.68 -12.33 9.60
CA PRO A 176 6.55 -12.02 11.01
C PRO A 176 5.07 -12.12 11.42
N ASN A 177 4.80 -12.63 12.61
CA ASN A 177 3.46 -12.53 13.19
C ASN A 177 3.24 -11.09 13.65
N ILE A 178 2.82 -10.22 12.73
CA ILE A 178 2.63 -8.77 12.95
C ILE A 178 1.35 -8.48 13.74
N SER A 179 0.51 -9.47 14.00
CA SER A 179 -0.83 -9.30 14.59
C SER A 179 -0.80 -8.27 15.73
N TRP A 180 -1.28 -7.06 15.42
CA TRP A 180 -1.51 -6.00 16.39
C TRP A 180 -0.27 -5.67 17.24
N SER A 181 0.89 -5.49 16.62
CA SER A 181 2.23 -5.25 17.22
C SER A 181 2.37 -4.24 18.38
N LEU A 182 1.32 -3.50 18.71
CA LEU A 182 1.25 -2.60 19.86
C LEU A 182 0.55 -3.25 21.07
N TYR A 183 -0.13 -4.38 20.90
CA TYR A 183 -0.78 -5.18 21.95
C TYR A 183 -0.26 -6.61 21.97
N GLN A 184 -0.17 -7.21 23.15
CA GLN A 184 -0.02 -8.66 23.25
C GLN A 184 -1.33 -9.35 22.84
N GLN A 185 -1.25 -10.43 22.08
CA GLN A 185 -2.38 -11.33 21.82
C GLN A 185 -2.81 -12.00 23.14
N THR A 186 -3.54 -11.28 23.97
CA THR A 186 -4.16 -11.80 25.20
C THR A 186 -5.67 -11.67 25.04
N PRO A 187 -6.45 -12.70 25.41
CA PRO A 187 -7.89 -12.75 25.13
C PRO A 187 -8.72 -11.76 25.97
N VAL A 188 -8.10 -11.01 26.90
CA VAL A 188 -8.83 -10.13 27.83
C VAL A 188 -8.24 -8.70 27.79
N PRO A 189 -9.05 -7.69 27.41
CA PRO A 189 -8.67 -6.29 27.58
C PRO A 189 -8.48 -5.91 29.06
N PRO A 190 -7.53 -5.02 29.39
CA PRO A 190 -6.58 -4.40 28.48
C PRO A 190 -5.39 -5.33 28.20
N ALA A 191 -5.19 -5.66 26.92
CA ALA A 191 -3.98 -6.35 26.49
C ALA A 191 -2.76 -5.46 26.81
N PRO A 192 -1.70 -6.00 27.43
CA PRO A 192 -0.52 -5.20 27.74
C PRO A 192 0.14 -4.69 26.46
N ILE A 193 0.52 -3.41 26.46
CA ILE A 193 1.20 -2.76 25.32
C ILE A 193 2.60 -3.36 25.17
N VAL A 194 2.98 -3.65 23.92
CA VAL A 194 4.29 -4.19 23.58
C VAL A 194 5.38 -3.15 23.86
N SER A 195 6.55 -3.56 24.36
CA SER A 195 7.66 -2.63 24.62
C SER A 195 8.17 -1.99 23.33
N LEU A 196 8.63 -0.73 23.41
CA LEU A 196 9.19 0.00 22.26
C LEU A 196 10.31 -0.80 21.56
N HIS A 197 11.17 -1.46 22.35
CA HIS A 197 12.22 -2.34 21.84
C HIS A 197 11.64 -3.46 20.95
N ARG A 198 10.60 -4.15 21.41
CA ARG A 198 9.96 -5.22 20.62
C ARG A 198 9.25 -4.66 19.39
N THR A 199 8.55 -3.53 19.50
CA THR A 199 7.94 -2.85 18.34
C THR A 199 8.99 -2.44 17.30
N PHE A 200 10.13 -1.91 17.74
CA PHE A 200 11.25 -1.55 16.87
C PHE A 200 11.83 -2.77 16.15
N TRP A 201 12.11 -3.88 16.86
CA TRP A 201 12.61 -5.11 16.23
C TRP A 201 11.61 -5.74 15.26
N LEU A 202 10.32 -5.73 15.59
CA LEU A 202 9.27 -6.18 14.67
C LEU A 202 9.25 -5.30 13.41
N GLY A 203 9.36 -3.99 13.57
CA GLY A 203 9.45 -3.06 12.44
C GLY A 203 10.71 -3.29 11.59
N LEU A 204 11.86 -3.61 12.21
CA LEU A 204 13.07 -3.96 11.48
C LEU A 204 12.89 -5.26 10.68
N HIS A 205 12.28 -6.28 11.28
CA HIS A 205 11.94 -7.52 10.56
C HIS A 205 10.95 -7.28 9.41
N THR A 206 10.03 -6.32 9.58
CA THR A 206 9.06 -5.92 8.55
C THR A 206 9.76 -5.34 7.31
N TRP A 207 10.93 -4.72 7.44
CA TRP A 207 11.72 -4.27 6.27
C TRP A 207 12.23 -5.43 5.40
N ILE A 208 12.42 -6.62 5.99
CA ILE A 208 12.86 -7.82 5.27
C ILE A 208 11.65 -8.49 4.63
N ASN A 209 10.63 -8.81 5.45
CA ASN A 209 9.36 -9.34 4.97
C ASN A 209 8.20 -8.58 5.64
N PRO A 210 7.54 -7.65 4.92
CA PRO A 210 6.46 -6.83 5.47
C PRO A 210 5.14 -7.59 5.62
N THR A 211 5.15 -8.92 5.47
CA THR A 211 3.99 -9.84 5.40
C THR A 211 3.12 -9.65 4.17
N GLY A 212 2.26 -10.63 3.91
CA GLY A 212 1.23 -10.51 2.87
C GLY A 212 0.32 -9.30 3.06
N ALA A 213 0.18 -8.70 4.24
CA ALA A 213 -0.65 -7.52 4.39
C ALA A 213 -0.03 -6.25 3.78
N PHE A 214 1.30 -6.13 3.71
CA PHE A 214 1.98 -4.88 3.31
C PHE A 214 3.12 -5.10 2.30
N SER A 215 3.31 -6.32 1.82
CA SER A 215 4.31 -6.64 0.80
C SER A 215 3.90 -6.12 -0.57
N PRO A 216 4.83 -5.56 -1.37
CA PRO A 216 4.51 -5.16 -2.73
C PRO A 216 3.88 -6.30 -3.56
N PHE A 217 4.22 -7.57 -3.28
CA PHE A 217 3.73 -8.72 -4.04
C PHE A 217 2.33 -9.23 -3.63
N SER A 218 1.67 -8.56 -2.68
CA SER A 218 0.36 -9.00 -2.21
C SER A 218 -0.80 -8.47 -3.05
N ILE A 219 -1.93 -9.19 -2.96
CA ILE A 219 -3.18 -8.89 -3.64
C ILE A 219 -3.97 -7.72 -3.06
N PHE A 220 -3.61 -7.24 -1.86
CA PHE A 220 -4.35 -6.13 -1.25
C PHE A 220 -4.06 -4.80 -1.96
N PRO A 221 -5.07 -3.93 -2.16
CA PRO A 221 -4.90 -2.65 -2.86
C PRO A 221 -3.75 -1.78 -2.33
N ARG A 222 -3.56 -1.69 -1.00
CA ARG A 222 -2.43 -0.96 -0.37
C ARG A 222 -1.06 -1.38 -0.92
N CYS A 223 -0.90 -2.65 -1.23
CA CYS A 223 0.38 -3.19 -1.69
C CYS A 223 0.75 -2.69 -3.09
N LEU A 224 -0.26 -2.35 -3.90
CA LEU A 224 -0.08 -1.77 -5.23
C LEU A 224 0.51 -0.35 -5.18
N CYS A 225 0.32 0.39 -4.08
CA CYS A 225 0.91 1.71 -3.90
C CYS A 225 2.44 1.66 -3.73
N ALA A 226 2.99 0.53 -3.27
CA ALA A 226 4.43 0.32 -3.19
C ALA A 226 5.07 0.39 -4.59
N MET A 227 4.38 -0.11 -5.62
CA MET A 227 4.86 -0.05 -7.01
C MET A 227 4.83 1.37 -7.58
N ILE A 228 3.77 2.13 -7.29
CA ILE A 228 3.67 3.54 -7.67
C ILE A 228 4.76 4.35 -6.96
N THR A 229 4.98 4.09 -5.67
CA THR A 229 6.05 4.70 -4.87
C THR A 229 7.42 4.37 -5.46
N PHE A 230 7.66 3.11 -5.82
CA PHE A 230 8.91 2.68 -6.44
C PHE A 230 9.17 3.39 -7.78
N ALA A 231 8.15 3.50 -8.64
CA ALA A 231 8.23 4.25 -9.88
C ALA A 231 8.48 5.75 -9.66
N ALA A 232 7.85 6.35 -8.64
CA ALA A 232 8.07 7.74 -8.27
C ALA A 232 9.53 8.02 -7.88
N PHE A 233 10.11 7.17 -7.03
CA PHE A 233 11.52 7.31 -6.64
C PHE A 233 12.49 7.02 -7.80
N ALA A 234 12.19 6.06 -8.68
CA ALA A 234 12.97 5.84 -9.89
C ALA A 234 12.98 7.08 -10.80
N LEU A 235 11.81 7.69 -11.06
CA LEU A 235 11.70 8.96 -11.80
C LEU A 235 12.52 10.07 -11.14
N ARG A 236 12.38 10.20 -9.82
CA ARG A 236 13.08 11.20 -9.02
C ARG A 236 14.60 11.05 -9.12
N TRP A 237 15.14 9.85 -8.89
CA TRP A 237 16.57 9.58 -8.96
C TRP A 237 17.14 9.71 -10.37
N SER A 238 16.30 9.54 -11.39
CA SER A 238 16.65 9.82 -12.78
C SER A 238 16.59 11.31 -13.17
N GLY A 239 16.26 12.20 -12.23
CA GLY A 239 16.22 13.65 -12.42
C GLY A 239 14.87 14.20 -12.91
N ARG A 240 13.81 13.40 -12.84
CA ARG A 240 12.43 13.80 -13.21
C ARG A 240 11.56 14.03 -11.97
N GLY A 241 12.12 14.73 -10.98
CA GLY A 241 11.47 14.96 -9.68
C GLY A 241 10.07 15.55 -9.78
N GLY A 242 9.82 16.51 -10.67
CA GLY A 242 8.49 17.09 -10.86
C GLY A 242 7.43 16.08 -11.33
N LEU A 243 7.82 15.11 -12.18
CA LEU A 243 6.89 14.04 -12.59
C LEU A 243 6.60 13.08 -11.44
N ALA A 244 7.57 12.83 -10.56
CA ALA A 244 7.37 11.97 -9.41
C ALA A 244 6.26 12.48 -8.47
N TYR A 245 6.07 13.80 -8.36
CA TYR A 245 5.04 14.38 -7.48
C TYR A 245 3.60 14.14 -7.95
N TRP A 246 3.39 13.63 -9.17
CA TRP A 246 2.07 13.16 -9.61
C TRP A 246 1.71 11.77 -9.04
N ALA A 247 2.69 11.02 -8.53
CA ALA A 247 2.47 9.68 -8.01
C ALA A 247 1.54 9.64 -6.77
N PRO A 248 1.63 10.56 -5.78
CA PRO A 248 0.63 10.64 -4.71
C PRO A 248 -0.83 10.76 -5.19
N ILE A 249 -1.07 11.46 -6.31
CA ILE A 249 -2.41 11.53 -6.91
C ILE A 249 -2.82 10.14 -7.40
N ALA A 250 -1.96 9.41 -8.11
CA ALA A 250 -2.24 8.04 -8.52
C ALA A 250 -2.48 7.11 -7.32
N VAL A 251 -1.65 7.22 -6.27
CA VAL A 251 -1.85 6.47 -5.01
C VAL A 251 -3.23 6.77 -4.41
N SER A 252 -3.73 8.00 -4.50
CA SER A 252 -5.04 8.36 -3.94
C SER A 252 -6.24 7.62 -4.57
N PHE A 253 -6.04 7.02 -5.74
CA PHE A 253 -7.06 6.18 -6.40
C PHE A 253 -6.89 4.69 -6.07
N VAL A 254 -5.71 4.27 -5.59
CA VAL A 254 -5.42 2.89 -5.22
C VAL A 254 -5.65 2.67 -3.72
N HIS A 255 -5.06 3.53 -2.89
CA HIS A 255 -5.27 3.59 -1.44
C HIS A 255 -5.11 5.03 -0.96
N GLN A 256 -6.23 5.68 -0.67
CA GLN A 256 -6.25 7.10 -0.35
C GLN A 256 -5.36 7.47 0.84
N SER A 257 -5.42 6.72 1.93
CA SER A 257 -4.63 7.06 3.14
C SER A 257 -3.10 6.94 2.97
N GLU A 258 -2.61 6.33 1.88
CA GLU A 258 -1.17 6.19 1.63
C GLU A 258 -0.60 7.36 0.84
N ALA A 259 -1.44 8.10 0.12
CA ALA A 259 -1.02 9.27 -0.65
C ALA A 259 -0.39 10.37 0.24
N PRO A 260 -0.96 10.71 1.42
CA PRO A 260 -0.34 11.69 2.33
C PRO A 260 1.00 11.22 2.89
N ILE A 261 1.16 9.92 3.14
CA ILE A 261 2.42 9.34 3.63
C ILE A 261 3.51 9.51 2.56
N LEU A 262 3.21 9.10 1.32
CA LEU A 262 4.12 9.27 0.18
C LEU A 262 4.47 10.75 -0.03
N LEU A 263 3.46 11.62 -0.08
CA LEU A 263 3.65 13.06 -0.29
C LEU A 263 4.52 13.68 0.82
N GLY A 264 4.22 13.37 2.08
CA GLY A 264 4.96 13.89 3.23
C GLY A 264 6.44 13.50 3.20
N VAL A 265 6.73 12.25 2.87
CA VAL A 265 8.11 11.77 2.75
C VAL A 265 8.83 12.40 1.56
N MET A 266 8.17 12.55 0.40
CA MET A 266 8.76 13.23 -0.75
C MET A 266 9.10 14.70 -0.45
N ILE A 267 8.19 15.41 0.22
CA ILE A 267 8.42 16.78 0.69
C ILE A 267 9.60 16.81 1.68
N ALA A 268 9.66 15.88 2.64
CA ALA A 268 10.77 15.79 3.59
C ALA A 268 12.12 15.58 2.88
N CYS A 269 12.16 14.69 1.88
CA CYS A 269 13.35 14.47 1.05
C CYS A 269 13.80 15.75 0.34
N ASP A 270 12.88 16.55 -0.21
CA ASP A 270 13.22 17.81 -0.88
C ASP A 270 13.53 18.96 0.09
N LEU A 271 12.89 19.02 1.25
CA LEU A 271 13.26 19.99 2.30
C LEU A 271 14.70 19.78 2.76
N VAL A 272 15.12 18.51 2.88
CA VAL A 272 16.46 18.11 3.27
C VAL A 272 17.47 18.25 2.13
N ARG A 273 17.10 18.13 0.85
CA ARG A 273 18.08 18.21 -0.24
C ARG A 273 18.10 19.55 -0.97
N GLN A 274 16.93 20.10 -1.26
CA GLN A 274 16.74 21.20 -2.21
C GLN A 274 15.40 21.95 -1.97
N PRO A 275 15.21 22.63 -0.82
CA PRO A 275 13.91 23.15 -0.41
C PRO A 275 13.29 24.14 -1.41
N LYS A 276 14.12 24.90 -2.14
CA LYS A 276 13.67 25.86 -3.16
C LYS A 276 12.94 25.20 -4.34
N VAL A 277 13.15 23.91 -4.57
CA VAL A 277 12.51 23.17 -5.68
C VAL A 277 11.01 22.99 -5.45
N LEU A 278 10.58 22.91 -4.18
CA LEU A 278 9.16 22.79 -3.82
C LEU A 278 8.30 23.98 -4.26
N LEU A 279 8.92 25.14 -4.47
CA LEU A 279 8.24 26.34 -4.95
C LEU A 279 8.05 26.36 -6.48
N ARG A 280 8.66 25.43 -7.21
CA ARG A 280 8.51 25.36 -8.66
C ARG A 280 7.12 24.81 -9.02
N PRO A 281 6.46 25.31 -10.07
CA PRO A 281 5.12 24.83 -10.46
C PRO A 281 5.03 23.32 -10.65
N ALA A 282 6.08 22.69 -11.20
CA ALA A 282 6.15 21.24 -11.41
C ALA A 282 6.09 20.40 -10.12
N TYR A 283 6.27 21.02 -8.95
CA TYR A 283 6.22 20.39 -7.63
C TYR A 283 5.00 20.91 -6.85
N PHE A 284 4.85 22.23 -6.80
CA PHE A 284 3.79 22.88 -6.03
C PHE A 284 2.39 22.50 -6.52
N VAL A 285 2.15 22.48 -7.84
CA VAL A 285 0.83 22.14 -8.41
C VAL A 285 0.40 20.72 -8.02
N PRO A 286 1.19 19.66 -8.25
CA PRO A 286 0.80 18.32 -7.85
C PRO A 286 0.71 18.14 -6.32
N ILE A 287 1.52 18.86 -5.51
CA ILE A 287 1.36 18.89 -4.06
C ILE A 287 -0.03 19.43 -3.69
N LEU A 288 -0.40 20.60 -4.22
CA LEU A 288 -1.70 21.23 -3.95
C LEU A 288 -2.85 20.35 -4.41
N ALA A 289 -2.75 19.77 -5.61
CA ALA A 289 -3.76 18.87 -6.14
C ALA A 289 -3.93 17.60 -5.26
N THR A 290 -2.83 17.02 -4.78
CA THR A 290 -2.88 15.88 -3.85
C THR A 290 -3.54 16.25 -2.52
N VAL A 291 -3.18 17.41 -1.95
CA VAL A 291 -3.77 17.90 -0.70
C VAL A 291 -5.27 18.16 -0.87
N ALA A 292 -5.67 18.84 -1.95
CA ALA A 292 -7.08 19.11 -2.25
C ALA A 292 -7.86 17.80 -2.46
N LEU A 293 -7.33 16.87 -3.25
CA LEU A 293 -7.96 15.57 -3.50
C LEU A 293 -8.10 14.75 -2.21
N THR A 294 -7.06 14.76 -1.37
CA THR A 294 -7.10 14.11 -0.06
C THR A 294 -8.17 14.77 0.81
N ALA A 295 -8.17 16.09 0.97
CA ALA A 295 -9.15 16.78 1.79
C ALA A 295 -10.60 16.55 1.29
N LEU A 296 -10.84 16.56 -0.02
CA LEU A 296 -12.19 16.40 -0.56
C LEU A 296 -12.73 14.98 -0.47
N ARG A 297 -11.87 13.95 -0.52
CA ARG A 297 -12.29 12.54 -0.53
C ARG A 297 -12.10 11.83 0.82
N GLU A 298 -11.15 12.28 1.64
CA GLU A 298 -10.70 11.53 2.82
C GLU A 298 -11.69 11.72 3.96
N ARG A 299 -12.23 10.62 4.46
CA ARG A 299 -13.16 10.62 5.59
C ARG A 299 -12.48 10.28 6.91
N MET A 300 -11.19 9.95 6.90
CA MET A 300 -10.42 9.57 8.11
C MET A 300 -10.59 10.54 9.28
N PHE A 301 -10.60 11.85 9.05
CA PHE A 301 -10.80 12.82 10.14
C PHE A 301 -12.16 12.66 10.81
N SER A 302 -13.23 12.55 10.01
CA SER A 302 -14.58 12.34 10.53
C SER A 302 -14.70 11.05 11.33
N ILE A 303 -14.01 9.98 10.90
CA ILE A 303 -14.09 8.67 11.53
C ILE A 303 -13.22 8.57 12.79
N MET A 304 -12.10 9.30 12.82
CA MET A 304 -11.30 9.52 14.03
C MET A 304 -12.02 10.43 15.05
N GLY A 305 -13.22 10.91 14.74
CA GLY A 305 -14.01 11.80 15.59
C GLY A 305 -13.54 13.25 15.57
N TYR A 306 -12.65 13.61 14.64
CA TYR A 306 -12.22 14.98 14.45
C TYR A 306 -13.19 15.70 13.52
N SER A 307 -13.78 16.78 14.01
CA SER A 307 -14.61 17.65 13.19
C SER A 307 -13.78 18.36 12.12
N TRP A 308 -14.42 18.73 11.01
CA TRP A 308 -13.83 19.64 10.02
C TRP A 308 -13.36 20.95 10.65
N VAL A 309 -13.98 21.37 11.75
CA VAL A 309 -13.56 22.52 12.55
C VAL A 309 -12.17 22.31 13.14
N THR A 310 -11.85 21.12 13.66
CA THR A 310 -10.51 20.82 14.19
C THR A 310 -9.44 20.89 13.10
N ALA A 311 -9.72 20.33 11.91
CA ALA A 311 -8.81 20.43 10.77
C ALA A 311 -8.63 21.88 10.32
N ALA A 312 -9.73 22.65 10.25
CA ALA A 312 -9.70 24.08 9.91
C ALA A 312 -8.90 24.89 10.94
N ILE A 313 -9.02 24.60 12.24
CA ILE A 313 -8.23 25.24 13.30
C ILE A 313 -6.74 24.94 13.12
N ILE A 314 -6.35 23.70 12.86
CA ILE A 314 -4.94 23.33 12.62
C ILE A 314 -4.40 24.08 11.40
N VAL A 315 -5.15 24.09 10.30
CA VAL A 315 -4.76 24.81 9.07
C VAL A 315 -4.66 26.32 9.33
N ALA A 316 -5.65 26.91 9.99
CA ALA A 316 -5.66 28.33 10.35
C ALA A 316 -4.51 28.69 11.30
N ALA A 317 -4.17 27.82 12.24
CA ALA A 317 -3.02 28.00 13.14
C ALA A 317 -1.70 27.95 12.36
N LEU A 318 -1.53 27.02 11.41
CA LEU A 318 -0.35 26.96 10.55
C LEU A 318 -0.22 28.20 9.65
N ILE A 319 -1.32 28.64 9.04
CA ILE A 319 -1.37 29.89 8.25
C ILE A 319 -1.07 31.09 9.14
N GLY A 320 -1.63 31.14 10.35
CA GLY A 320 -1.40 32.18 11.34
C GLY A 320 0.07 32.25 11.77
N ILE A 321 0.70 31.10 12.05
CA ILE A 321 2.13 31.03 12.35
C ILE A 321 2.97 31.52 11.16
N ALA A 322 2.62 31.12 9.94
CA ALA A 322 3.30 31.59 8.74
C ALA A 322 3.15 33.12 8.59
N ALA A 323 1.93 33.65 8.71
CA ALA A 323 1.64 35.07 8.64
C ALA A 323 2.37 35.87 9.74
N LEU A 324 2.39 35.36 10.97
CA LEU A 324 3.15 35.94 12.09
C LEU A 324 4.65 35.97 11.81
N ALA A 325 5.20 34.91 11.22
CA ALA A 325 6.60 34.87 10.81
C ALA A 325 6.94 35.87 9.68
N PHE A 326 5.96 36.27 8.87
CA PHE A 326 6.13 37.35 7.89
C PHE A 326 5.96 38.75 8.50
N ALA A 327 4.94 38.93 9.35
CA ALA A 327 4.54 40.23 9.88
C ALA A 327 5.41 40.73 11.04
N ILE A 328 5.91 39.83 11.90
CA ILE A 328 6.63 40.19 13.13
C ILE A 328 8.14 39.92 12.96
N PRO A 329 9.00 40.96 12.96
CA PRO A 329 10.44 40.79 12.75
C PRO A 329 11.12 39.83 13.73
N ARG A 330 10.71 39.79 15.00
CA ARG A 330 11.26 38.87 16.01
C ARG A 330 10.91 37.41 15.71
N VAL A 331 9.67 37.13 15.30
CA VAL A 331 9.24 35.77 14.90
C VAL A 331 9.96 35.36 13.62
N ARG A 332 10.10 36.30 12.66
CA ARG A 332 10.91 36.09 11.46
C ARG A 332 12.35 35.73 11.79
N GLN A 333 13.00 36.47 12.69
CA GLN A 333 14.37 36.20 13.14
C GLN A 333 14.50 34.86 13.84
N ALA A 334 13.54 34.49 14.70
CA ALA A 334 13.50 33.18 15.34
C ALA A 334 13.35 32.06 14.30
N ALA A 335 12.42 32.21 13.34
CA ALA A 335 12.22 31.26 12.25
C ALA A 335 13.49 31.13 11.38
N VAL A 336 14.14 32.24 11.03
CA VAL A 336 15.41 32.25 10.28
C VAL A 336 16.53 31.59 11.09
N SER A 337 16.59 31.82 12.41
CA SER A 337 17.58 31.19 13.29
C SER A 337 17.41 29.68 13.35
N VAL A 338 16.18 29.20 13.60
CA VAL A 338 15.85 27.77 13.58
C VAL A 338 16.16 27.18 12.21
N TRP A 339 15.75 27.87 11.14
CA TRP A 339 16.05 27.44 9.78
C TRP A 339 17.55 27.38 9.51
N SER A 340 18.35 28.32 10.02
CA SER A 340 19.81 28.30 9.87
C SER A 340 20.48 27.12 10.59
N MET A 341 19.90 26.65 11.70
CA MET A 341 20.35 25.44 12.41
C MET A 341 20.02 24.20 11.57
N VAL A 342 18.80 24.13 11.05
CA VAL A 342 18.37 23.08 10.13
C VAL A 342 19.24 23.09 8.86
N ASP A 343 19.55 24.25 8.30
CA ASP A 343 20.38 24.41 7.09
C ASP A 343 21.81 23.93 7.33
N ARG A 344 22.40 24.24 8.49
CA ARG A 344 23.72 23.73 8.89
C ARG A 344 23.73 22.21 9.05
N LEU A 345 22.72 21.64 9.70
CA LEU A 345 22.57 20.19 9.80
C LEU A 345 22.40 19.55 8.42
N ARG A 346 21.58 20.17 7.57
CA ARG A 346 21.34 19.76 6.19
C ARG A 346 22.62 19.68 5.37
N VAL A 347 23.38 20.76 5.34
CA VAL A 347 24.67 20.87 4.64
C VAL A 347 25.63 19.80 5.16
N ARG A 348 25.79 19.74 6.48
CA ARG A 348 26.74 18.80 7.11
C ARG A 348 26.42 17.33 6.86
N TRP A 349 25.14 16.94 6.88
CA TRP A 349 24.75 15.53 6.81
C TRP A 349 24.40 15.06 5.39
N PHE A 350 23.81 15.90 4.55
CA PHE A 350 23.18 15.47 3.29
C PHE A 350 23.83 16.01 2.02
N GLU A 351 24.62 17.09 2.08
CA GLU A 351 25.16 17.71 0.86
C GLU A 351 26.10 16.78 0.09
N HIS A 352 26.83 15.94 0.82
CA HIS A 352 27.83 15.01 0.31
C HIS A 352 27.22 13.68 -0.15
N LEU A 353 25.95 13.44 0.16
CA LEU A 353 25.25 12.22 -0.23
C LEU A 353 24.67 12.38 -1.64
N SER A 354 24.67 11.28 -2.40
CA SER A 354 23.89 11.21 -3.62
C SER A 354 22.40 11.35 -3.30
N LEU A 355 21.59 11.82 -4.26
CA LEU A 355 20.16 11.99 -4.06
C LEU A 355 19.49 10.69 -3.57
N THR A 356 19.85 9.55 -4.17
CA THR A 356 19.32 8.23 -3.79
C THR A 356 19.64 7.87 -2.34
N VAL A 357 20.88 8.07 -1.89
CA VAL A 357 21.27 7.76 -0.51
C VAL A 357 20.64 8.74 0.48
N SER A 358 20.59 10.03 0.15
CA SER A 358 19.92 11.05 0.95
C SER A 358 18.45 10.70 1.17
N ASP A 359 17.72 10.37 0.12
CA ASP A 359 16.31 9.98 0.20
C ASP A 359 16.13 8.73 1.08
N THR A 360 16.99 7.71 0.94
CA THR A 360 16.95 6.50 1.79
C THR A 360 17.16 6.82 3.27
N VAL A 361 18.11 7.71 3.60
CA VAL A 361 18.32 8.14 4.99
C VAL A 361 17.09 8.85 5.54
N VAL A 362 16.48 9.76 4.75
CA VAL A 362 15.25 10.45 5.16
C VAL A 362 14.10 9.47 5.38
N ILE A 363 13.92 8.50 4.47
CA ILE A 363 12.90 7.47 4.60
C ILE A 363 13.10 6.64 5.89
N LEU A 364 14.33 6.21 6.19
CA LEU A 364 14.64 5.43 7.37
C LEU A 364 14.44 6.23 8.66
N LEU A 365 14.86 7.50 8.70
CA LEU A 365 14.62 8.39 9.84
C LEU A 365 13.12 8.65 10.04
N GLY A 366 12.38 8.85 8.96
CA GLY A 366 10.93 9.00 8.97
C GLY A 366 10.24 7.76 9.54
N TRP A 367 10.69 6.56 9.17
CA TRP A 367 10.18 5.32 9.75
C TRP A 367 10.41 5.23 11.26
N VAL A 368 11.61 5.57 11.75
CA VAL A 368 11.89 5.60 13.19
C VAL A 368 10.95 6.58 13.90
N ALA A 369 10.74 7.77 13.34
CA ALA A 369 9.80 8.75 13.88
C ALA A 369 8.36 8.21 13.91
N VAL A 370 7.91 7.52 12.84
CA VAL A 370 6.59 6.88 12.79
C VAL A 370 6.45 5.80 13.86
N VAL A 371 7.47 4.95 14.08
CA VAL A 371 7.45 3.93 15.14
C VAL A 371 7.30 4.57 16.52
N VAL A 372 8.07 5.62 16.81
CA VAL A 372 7.98 6.36 18.08
C VAL A 372 6.60 7.00 18.24
N LEU A 373 6.08 7.65 17.19
CA LEU A 373 4.76 8.26 17.19
C LEU A 373 3.66 7.24 17.48
N CYS A 374 3.65 6.12 16.78
CA CYS A 374 2.67 5.05 16.98
C CYS A 374 2.76 4.49 18.41
N TYR A 375 3.97 4.32 18.94
CA TYR A 375 4.19 3.85 20.30
C TYR A 375 3.66 4.83 21.36
N VAL A 376 3.88 6.14 21.19
CA VAL A 376 3.36 7.15 22.12
C VAL A 376 1.84 7.23 22.03
N LEU A 377 1.28 7.37 20.83
CA LEU A 377 -0.17 7.55 20.65
C LEU A 377 -0.97 6.31 21.05
N SER A 378 -0.42 5.11 20.87
CA SER A 378 -1.09 3.88 21.31
C SER A 378 -1.30 3.76 22.82
N ARG A 379 -0.59 4.55 23.62
CA ARG A 379 -0.80 4.62 25.08
C ARG A 379 -1.93 5.57 25.48
N HIS A 380 -2.37 6.43 24.57
CA HIS A 380 -3.31 7.52 24.86
C HIS A 380 -4.61 7.43 24.05
N ASP A 381 -4.73 6.48 23.13
CA ASP A 381 -5.89 6.30 22.27
C ASP A 381 -6.66 5.02 22.61
N GLN A 382 -7.88 4.88 22.09
CA GLN A 382 -8.74 3.73 22.32
C GLN A 382 -8.22 2.48 21.59
N VAL A 383 -8.37 1.30 22.23
CA VAL A 383 -7.80 0.03 21.76
C VAL A 383 -8.12 -0.29 20.29
N TYR A 384 -9.35 -0.04 19.85
CA TYR A 384 -9.74 -0.30 18.46
C TYR A 384 -9.10 0.69 17.47
N ARG A 385 -8.92 1.97 17.83
CA ARG A 385 -8.18 2.95 16.99
C ARG A 385 -6.71 2.59 16.93
N VAL A 386 -6.13 2.19 18.05
CA VAL A 386 -4.75 1.67 18.09
C VAL A 386 -4.61 0.46 17.17
N GLY A 387 -5.58 -0.45 17.21
CA GLY A 387 -5.60 -1.60 16.33
C GLY A 387 -5.62 -1.22 14.85
N TYR A 388 -6.64 -0.47 14.41
CA TYR A 388 -6.89 -0.24 12.98
C TYR A 388 -6.12 0.93 12.35
N LEU A 389 -5.56 1.84 13.16
CA LEU A 389 -4.84 3.02 12.67
C LEU A 389 -3.35 2.94 13.03
N TRP A 390 -3.03 2.97 14.33
CA TRP A 390 -1.66 3.15 14.79
C TRP A 390 -0.79 1.91 14.58
N SER A 391 -1.35 0.71 14.80
CA SER A 391 -0.60 -0.53 14.61
C SER A 391 -0.33 -0.85 13.14
N GLU A 392 -1.14 -0.31 12.23
CA GLU A 392 -0.97 -0.48 10.78
C GLU A 392 -0.11 0.62 10.13
N LEU A 393 0.07 1.78 10.77
CA LEU A 393 0.77 2.91 10.14
C LEU A 393 2.25 2.61 9.85
N TYR A 394 2.99 2.06 10.81
CA TYR A 394 4.42 1.77 10.60
C TYR A 394 4.65 0.61 9.60
N PRO A 395 3.90 -0.51 9.55
CA PRO A 395 4.10 -1.51 8.52
C PRO A 395 3.62 -1.03 7.14
N ARG A 396 2.58 -0.18 7.05
CA ARG A 396 2.22 0.52 5.80
C ARG A 396 3.37 1.38 5.28
N TYR A 397 4.01 2.13 6.18
CA TYR A 397 5.20 2.92 5.83
C TYR A 397 6.30 2.02 5.25
N VAL A 398 6.59 0.90 5.89
CA VAL A 398 7.58 -0.07 5.39
C VAL A 398 7.17 -0.61 4.01
N GLY A 399 5.91 -1.03 3.85
CA GLY A 399 5.38 -1.55 2.60
C GLY A 399 5.55 -0.57 1.43
N LEU A 400 5.24 0.71 1.66
CA LEU A 400 5.40 1.76 0.65
C LEU A 400 6.86 1.95 0.22
N PHE A 401 7.80 1.92 1.16
CA PHE A 401 9.18 2.33 0.90
C PHE A 401 10.21 1.20 0.87
N GLN A 402 9.82 -0.07 1.00
CA GLN A 402 10.75 -1.21 0.98
C GLN A 402 11.65 -1.21 -0.27
N LEU A 403 11.05 -1.15 -1.46
CA LEU A 403 11.79 -1.15 -2.72
C LEU A 403 12.70 0.09 -2.88
N PRO A 404 12.24 1.33 -2.57
CA PRO A 404 13.13 2.48 -2.52
C PRO A 404 14.32 2.33 -1.55
N VAL A 405 14.09 1.82 -0.34
CA VAL A 405 15.16 1.65 0.65
C VAL A 405 16.17 0.61 0.18
N PHE A 406 15.72 -0.55 -0.30
CA PHE A 406 16.63 -1.56 -0.85
C PHE A 406 17.45 -1.00 -2.01
N THR A 407 16.83 -0.23 -2.91
CA THR A 407 17.54 0.41 -4.01
C THR A 407 18.64 1.33 -3.50
N GLY A 408 18.35 2.21 -2.55
CA GLY A 408 19.34 3.16 -2.06
C GLY A 408 20.44 2.52 -1.22
N LEU A 409 20.15 1.45 -0.47
CA LEU A 409 21.16 0.66 0.24
C LEU A 409 22.12 -0.03 -0.74
N ILE A 410 21.59 -0.68 -1.79
CA ILE A 410 22.41 -1.28 -2.85
C ILE A 410 23.24 -0.19 -3.55
N TYR A 411 22.61 0.94 -3.90
CA TYR A 411 23.28 2.07 -4.54
C TYR A 411 24.42 2.65 -3.68
N ALA A 412 24.23 2.76 -2.36
CA ALA A 412 25.25 3.26 -1.43
C ALA A 412 26.45 2.32 -1.33
N ALA A 413 26.21 1.01 -1.33
CA ALA A 413 27.26 -0.01 -1.23
C ALA A 413 28.03 -0.18 -2.54
N TRP A 414 27.38 0.06 -3.68
CA TRP A 414 27.90 -0.28 -5.01
C TRP A 414 29.25 0.38 -5.37
N PRO A 415 29.49 1.68 -5.10
CA PRO A 415 30.79 2.31 -5.37
C PRO A 415 31.98 1.63 -4.67
N TRP A 416 31.77 1.07 -3.48
CA TRP A 416 32.81 0.36 -2.73
C TRP A 416 33.21 -0.95 -3.40
N VAL A 417 32.24 -1.63 -4.03
CA VAL A 417 32.47 -2.84 -4.83
C VAL A 417 33.22 -2.49 -6.11
N LEU A 418 32.80 -1.43 -6.81
CA LEU A 418 33.42 -1.01 -8.07
C LEU A 418 34.87 -0.56 -7.92
N LYS A 419 35.22 0.09 -6.79
CA LYS A 419 36.62 0.41 -6.49
C LYS A 419 37.53 -0.81 -6.45
N LYS A 420 36.99 -1.99 -6.11
CA LYS A 420 37.75 -3.24 -6.02
C LYS A 420 37.73 -4.06 -7.31
N ARG A 421 36.65 -3.99 -8.10
CA ARG A 421 36.46 -4.79 -9.32
C ARG A 421 35.63 -4.05 -10.37
N VAL A 422 36.26 -3.68 -11.48
CA VAL A 422 35.62 -2.93 -12.59
C VAL A 422 34.51 -3.74 -13.28
N THR A 423 34.65 -5.07 -13.38
CA THR A 423 33.63 -5.94 -14.00
C THR A 423 32.43 -6.25 -13.10
N ALA A 424 32.47 -5.84 -11.81
CA ALA A 424 31.49 -6.28 -10.82
C ALA A 424 30.04 -5.95 -11.19
N THR A 425 29.78 -4.87 -11.95
CA THR A 425 28.40 -4.53 -12.37
C THR A 425 27.83 -5.58 -13.30
N ARG A 426 28.64 -6.04 -14.27
CA ARG A 426 28.21 -7.08 -15.21
C ARG A 426 27.97 -8.38 -14.46
N ASP A 427 28.93 -8.77 -13.61
CA ASP A 427 28.87 -10.01 -12.84
C ASP A 427 27.66 -10.02 -11.90
N ALA A 428 27.38 -8.90 -11.22
CA ALA A 428 26.20 -8.75 -10.37
C ALA A 428 24.90 -8.74 -11.17
N MET A 429 24.83 -8.08 -12.32
CA MET A 429 23.65 -8.14 -13.19
C MET A 429 23.35 -9.57 -13.64
N VAL A 430 24.39 -10.35 -13.98
CA VAL A 430 24.24 -11.78 -14.29
C VAL A 430 23.74 -12.54 -13.06
N GLY A 431 24.37 -12.35 -11.90
CA GLY A 431 23.95 -13.01 -10.66
C GLY A 431 22.49 -12.73 -10.27
N VAL A 432 22.06 -11.46 -10.35
CA VAL A 432 20.67 -11.07 -10.09
C VAL A 432 19.74 -11.65 -11.15
N SER A 433 20.14 -11.70 -12.42
CA SER A 433 19.35 -12.33 -13.48
C SER A 433 19.16 -13.83 -13.25
N CYS A 434 20.23 -14.54 -12.86
CA CYS A 434 20.17 -15.96 -12.50
C CYS A 434 19.26 -16.19 -11.31
N LEU A 435 19.34 -15.36 -10.26
CA LEU A 435 18.44 -15.42 -9.11
C LEU A 435 16.98 -15.26 -9.55
N MET A 436 16.68 -14.26 -10.38
CA MET A 436 15.32 -14.01 -10.87
C MET A 436 14.81 -15.17 -11.75
N LEU A 437 15.66 -15.78 -12.56
CA LEU A 437 15.31 -16.97 -13.33
C LEU A 437 15.01 -18.19 -12.45
N VAL A 438 15.81 -18.41 -11.39
CA VAL A 438 15.55 -19.48 -10.41
C VAL A 438 14.22 -19.24 -9.69
N LEU A 439 13.97 -18.00 -9.24
CA LEU A 439 12.69 -17.62 -8.63
C LEU A 439 11.53 -17.84 -9.61
N ALA A 440 11.67 -17.43 -10.86
CA ALA A 440 10.68 -17.68 -11.90
C ALA A 440 10.45 -19.19 -12.10
N GLY A 441 11.50 -20.00 -12.16
CA GLY A 441 11.38 -21.46 -12.23
C GLY A 441 10.56 -22.04 -11.07
N ILE A 442 10.86 -21.63 -9.83
CA ILE A 442 10.10 -22.06 -8.64
C ILE A 442 8.62 -21.66 -8.75
N LEU A 443 8.36 -20.44 -9.21
CA LEU A 443 7.03 -19.86 -9.31
C LEU A 443 6.17 -20.48 -10.40
N TRP A 444 6.76 -20.82 -11.54
CA TRP A 444 6.02 -21.23 -12.73
C TRP A 444 6.02 -22.75 -12.95
N LEU A 445 7.05 -23.48 -12.49
CA LEU A 445 7.15 -24.94 -12.69
C LEU A 445 6.41 -25.77 -11.64
N ARG A 446 6.14 -25.22 -10.44
CA ARG A 446 5.32 -25.94 -9.46
C ARG A 446 3.88 -26.07 -9.98
N PRO A 447 3.15 -27.15 -9.68
CA PRO A 447 1.74 -27.22 -10.03
C PRO A 447 0.97 -26.06 -9.41
N TRP A 448 0.10 -25.41 -10.19
CA TRP A 448 -0.86 -24.44 -9.70
C TRP A 448 -2.06 -25.17 -9.10
N ILE A 449 -2.81 -24.52 -8.20
CA ILE A 449 -4.02 -25.13 -7.68
C ILE A 449 -5.00 -25.27 -8.85
N PRO A 450 -5.53 -26.48 -9.14
CA PRO A 450 -6.48 -26.64 -10.23
C PRO A 450 -7.68 -25.73 -10.04
N GLU A 451 -8.08 -25.05 -11.10
CA GLU A 451 -9.21 -24.12 -11.07
C GLU A 451 -10.50 -24.79 -10.56
N THR A 452 -10.72 -26.04 -10.97
CA THR A 452 -11.84 -26.86 -10.51
C THR A 452 -11.87 -27.05 -8.98
N ALA A 453 -10.70 -27.13 -8.33
CA ALA A 453 -10.62 -27.25 -6.88
C ALA A 453 -10.96 -25.91 -6.19
N LEU A 454 -10.51 -24.78 -6.74
CA LEU A 454 -10.82 -23.45 -6.22
C LEU A 454 -12.32 -23.12 -6.37
N VAL A 455 -12.91 -23.47 -7.51
CA VAL A 455 -14.36 -23.32 -7.74
C VAL A 455 -15.16 -24.24 -6.83
N ALA A 456 -14.71 -25.47 -6.59
CA ALA A 456 -15.36 -26.37 -5.64
C ALA A 456 -15.33 -25.81 -4.20
N GLU A 457 -14.22 -25.21 -3.77
CA GLU A 457 -14.10 -24.52 -2.49
C GLU A 457 -15.08 -23.33 -2.41
N ALA A 458 -15.20 -22.54 -3.49
CA ALA A 458 -16.14 -21.42 -3.57
C ALA A 458 -17.61 -21.88 -3.45
N ARG A 459 -17.99 -22.97 -4.13
CA ARG A 459 -19.33 -23.57 -4.03
C ARG A 459 -19.62 -24.12 -2.63
N ALA A 460 -18.63 -24.76 -2.00
CA ALA A 460 -18.77 -25.24 -0.62
C ALA A 460 -19.03 -24.08 0.36
N TYR A 461 -18.36 -22.94 0.15
CA TYR A 461 -18.58 -21.74 0.95
C TYR A 461 -19.99 -21.15 0.79
N ASP A 462 -20.58 -21.14 -0.41
CA ASP A 462 -21.97 -20.70 -0.61
C ASP A 462 -22.96 -21.54 0.22
N VAL A 463 -22.79 -22.86 0.21
CA VAL A 463 -23.62 -23.77 1.01
C VAL A 463 -23.47 -23.45 2.50
N GLN A 464 -22.24 -23.25 2.96
CA GLN A 464 -21.95 -22.89 4.35
C GLN A 464 -22.62 -21.56 4.74
N VAL A 465 -22.39 -20.49 3.99
CA VAL A 465 -22.90 -19.15 4.32
C VAL A 465 -24.43 -19.10 4.34
N ARG A 466 -25.10 -19.83 3.44
CA ARG A 466 -26.57 -19.88 3.39
C ARG A 466 -27.19 -20.61 4.58
N GLN A 467 -26.42 -21.44 5.28
CA GLN A 467 -26.84 -22.14 6.49
C GLN A 467 -26.42 -21.42 7.77
N GLN A 468 -25.53 -20.41 7.66
CA GLN A 468 -25.07 -19.62 8.79
C GLN A 468 -26.07 -18.52 9.16
N HIS A 469 -26.05 -18.15 10.44
CA HIS A 469 -26.77 -17.02 11.00
C HIS A 469 -25.81 -16.18 11.84
N TYR A 470 -26.15 -14.91 12.08
CA TYR A 470 -25.35 -14.05 12.95
C TYR A 470 -25.39 -14.54 14.39
N VAL A 471 -24.25 -15.00 14.91
CA VAL A 471 -24.10 -15.41 16.32
C VAL A 471 -23.23 -14.37 17.04
N GLN A 472 -23.83 -13.63 17.98
CA GLN A 472 -23.13 -12.56 18.70
C GLN A 472 -21.92 -13.05 19.50
N SER A 473 -21.96 -14.27 20.02
CA SER A 473 -20.90 -14.86 20.87
C SER A 473 -19.69 -15.39 20.09
N GLU A 474 -19.76 -15.47 18.77
CA GLU A 474 -18.63 -15.92 17.95
C GLU A 474 -17.66 -14.76 17.72
N ALA A 475 -16.66 -14.65 18.59
CA ALA A 475 -15.59 -13.64 18.52
C ALA A 475 -14.55 -13.95 17.41
N SER A 476 -14.99 -14.18 16.17
CA SER A 476 -14.10 -14.40 15.04
C SER A 476 -14.43 -13.50 13.85
N PHE A 477 -13.55 -12.53 13.68
CA PHE A 477 -13.51 -11.56 12.57
C PHE A 477 -13.73 -12.14 11.17
N SER A 478 -13.27 -13.36 10.91
CA SER A 478 -13.37 -13.98 9.58
C SER A 478 -14.63 -14.82 9.41
N VAL A 479 -15.22 -15.28 10.52
CA VAL A 479 -16.43 -16.11 10.53
C VAL A 479 -17.67 -15.24 10.37
N THR A 480 -17.65 -14.02 10.95
CA THR A 480 -18.85 -13.16 10.97
C THR A 480 -18.88 -12.14 9.82
N GLU A 481 -17.78 -11.45 9.52
CA GLU A 481 -17.80 -10.38 8.50
C GLU A 481 -17.89 -10.90 7.06
N THR A 482 -17.19 -12.00 6.78
CA THR A 482 -17.10 -12.54 5.42
C THR A 482 -18.47 -12.89 4.84
N PRO A 483 -19.36 -13.59 5.58
CA PRO A 483 -20.74 -13.81 5.16
C PRO A 483 -21.51 -12.53 4.80
N TRP A 484 -21.31 -11.41 5.52
CA TRP A 484 -22.05 -10.17 5.25
C TRP A 484 -21.82 -9.66 3.83
N TYR A 485 -20.54 -9.48 3.46
CA TYR A 485 -20.19 -8.96 2.14
C TYR A 485 -20.53 -9.96 1.04
N TYR A 486 -20.37 -11.26 1.31
CA TYR A 486 -20.79 -12.30 0.36
C TYR A 486 -22.29 -12.21 0.06
N LEU A 487 -23.13 -12.13 1.10
CA LEU A 487 -24.59 -12.06 0.97
C LEU A 487 -25.05 -10.75 0.31
N MET A 488 -24.44 -9.61 0.64
CA MET A 488 -24.71 -8.33 -0.04
C MET A 488 -24.43 -8.40 -1.54
N LEU A 489 -23.29 -8.97 -1.92
CA LEU A 489 -22.93 -9.18 -3.32
C LEU A 489 -23.90 -10.14 -4.00
N ARG A 490 -24.27 -11.24 -3.33
CA ARG A 490 -25.24 -12.19 -3.85
C ARG A 490 -26.59 -11.51 -4.10
N ASP A 491 -27.09 -10.75 -3.14
CA ASP A 491 -28.35 -10.01 -3.26
C ASP A 491 -28.30 -8.97 -4.39
N ALA A 492 -27.15 -8.30 -4.61
CA ALA A 492 -26.94 -7.35 -5.70
C ALA A 492 -26.96 -7.97 -7.11
N TYR A 493 -26.68 -9.27 -7.24
CA TYR A 493 -26.68 -9.96 -8.54
C TYR A 493 -27.93 -10.82 -8.76
N LEU A 494 -28.49 -11.41 -7.71
CA LEU A 494 -29.57 -12.40 -7.84
C LEU A 494 -30.93 -11.89 -7.40
N GLY A 495 -30.98 -10.80 -6.63
CA GLY A 495 -32.20 -10.38 -5.93
C GLY A 495 -32.57 -11.39 -4.83
N GLY A 496 -32.45 -11.00 -3.57
CA GLY A 496 -32.68 -11.92 -2.46
C GLY A 496 -32.83 -11.23 -1.10
N LYS A 497 -33.26 -12.03 -0.11
CA LYS A 497 -33.33 -11.65 1.32
C LYS A 497 -32.20 -12.29 2.12
N GLY A 498 -31.11 -12.72 1.48
CA GLY A 498 -30.07 -13.51 2.13
C GLY A 498 -29.43 -12.75 3.29
N PHE A 499 -29.16 -11.46 3.06
CA PHE A 499 -28.59 -10.58 4.06
C PHE A 499 -29.52 -10.34 5.27
N ASP A 500 -30.79 -9.97 5.03
CA ASP A 500 -31.75 -9.75 6.14
C ASP A 500 -32.04 -11.05 6.91
N ALA A 501 -32.13 -12.19 6.21
CA ALA A 501 -32.33 -13.49 6.84
C ALA A 501 -31.19 -13.86 7.80
N TYR A 502 -29.95 -13.51 7.46
CA TYR A 502 -28.77 -13.75 8.27
C TYR A 502 -28.84 -13.05 9.65
N PHE A 503 -29.47 -11.88 9.73
CA PHE A 503 -29.66 -11.13 10.98
C PHE A 503 -31.01 -11.38 11.69
N SER A 504 -31.98 -11.98 11.02
CA SER A 504 -33.38 -12.11 11.50
C SER A 504 -33.68 -13.21 12.53
N ARG A 505 -32.71 -14.05 12.93
CA ARG A 505 -32.94 -15.25 13.77
C ARG A 505 -32.40 -15.16 15.20
N ASN A 506 -32.35 -13.97 15.79
CA ASN A 506 -32.04 -13.77 17.21
C ASN A 506 -33.28 -13.47 18.03
#